data_AF-A0A388P247-F1
#
_entry.id   AF-A0A388P247-F1
#
_cell.length_a   1.000
_cell.length_b   1.000
_cell.length_c   1.000
_cell.angle_alpha   90.00
_cell.angle_beta   90.00
_cell.angle_gamma   90.00
#
_symmetry.space_group_name_H-M   'P 1'
#
loop_
_entity.id
_entity.type
_entity.pdbx_description
1 polymer ?
#
loop_
_entity_poly.entity_id
_entity_poly.type
_entity_poly.pdbx_seq_one_letter_code
_entity_poly.pdbx_strand_id
1 'polypeptide(L)'
;MAKVYEAYESLKKQERAIDFEDVLLLTVGMLEEEREVRERVRDQYRYFTVDEYQDVSPLQQRLLDLWLGKREDICVVGDPAQTIYSFAGASPAFLLNFTAKYPNAEVIRLSAGYRSTPEIINTANTILRSANLGHELDAINGHGEKPMAKGYKSQSEEAQALVSLIKEDVAGGLATNEIAILTRTNSQLEVLESALDAAGIENQIRNSERFFNRPQVREIIGAIRSASVYQNLIGSLTCEIV
;
A
#
# COMPACT_ATOMS: atom_id res chain seq x y z
N MET A 1 -22.07 13.15 -13.70
CA MET A 1 -21.07 12.11 -13.42
C MET A 1 -21.18 10.92 -14.36
N ALA A 2 -22.32 10.20 -14.43
CA ALA A 2 -22.48 9.03 -15.31
C ALA A 2 -22.07 9.26 -16.79
N LYS A 3 -22.57 10.32 -17.43
CA LYS A 3 -22.19 10.66 -18.82
C LYS A 3 -20.69 10.94 -19.02
N VAL A 4 -20.02 11.50 -18.01
CA VAL A 4 -18.57 11.77 -18.05
C VAL A 4 -17.80 10.46 -17.94
N TYR A 5 -18.24 9.58 -17.04
CA TYR A 5 -17.68 8.24 -16.90
C TYR A 5 -17.86 7.39 -18.17
N GLU A 6 -19.05 7.41 -18.78
CA GLU A 6 -19.29 6.73 -20.06
C GLU A 6 -18.39 7.23 -21.18
N ALA A 7 -18.20 8.55 -21.28
CA ALA A 7 -17.29 9.15 -22.25
C ALA A 7 -15.83 8.76 -21.98
N TYR A 8 -15.42 8.74 -20.70
CA TYR A 8 -14.10 8.29 -20.28
C TYR A 8 -13.84 6.82 -20.66
N GLU A 9 -14.76 5.93 -20.31
CA GLU A 9 -14.67 4.50 -20.65
C GLU A 9 -14.65 4.28 -22.17
N SER A 10 -15.45 5.03 -22.92
CA SER A 10 -15.48 4.95 -24.38
C SER A 10 -14.14 5.37 -24.99
N LEU A 11 -13.56 6.47 -24.51
CA LEU A 11 -12.26 6.95 -24.98
C LEU A 11 -11.13 5.97 -24.61
N LYS A 12 -11.10 5.49 -23.37
CA LYS A 12 -10.12 4.52 -22.87
C LYS A 12 -10.11 3.25 -23.73
N LYS A 13 -11.30 2.75 -24.10
CA LYS A 13 -11.47 1.61 -25.02
C LYS A 13 -10.97 1.88 -26.43
N GLN A 14 -11.27 3.06 -26.99
CA GLN A 14 -10.79 3.45 -28.32
C GLN A 14 -9.26 3.49 -28.39
N GLU A 15 -8.63 4.01 -27.34
CA GLU A 15 -7.17 4.09 -27.20
C GLU A 15 -6.51 2.76 -26.81
N ARG A 16 -7.29 1.69 -26.58
CA ARG A 16 -6.82 0.39 -26.06
C ARG A 16 -5.95 0.54 -24.80
N ALA A 17 -6.31 1.50 -23.96
CA ALA A 17 -5.64 1.78 -22.71
C ALA A 17 -6.33 1.05 -21.55
N ILE A 18 -5.55 0.75 -20.52
CA ILE A 18 -6.05 0.25 -19.23
C ILE A 18 -5.49 1.14 -18.12
N ASP A 19 -6.33 1.48 -17.15
CA ASP A 19 -5.92 2.14 -15.91
C ASP A 19 -5.63 1.12 -14.80
N PHE A 20 -5.30 1.60 -13.60
CA PHE A 20 -4.96 0.72 -12.47
C PHE A 20 -6.14 -0.13 -11.99
N GLU A 21 -7.37 0.39 -12.04
CA GLU A 21 -8.57 -0.34 -11.61
C GLU A 21 -8.96 -1.38 -12.66
N ASP A 22 -8.78 -1.06 -13.94
CA ASP A 22 -9.01 -2.00 -15.04
C ASP A 22 -8.15 -3.25 -14.94
N VAL A 23 -6.91 -3.15 -14.43
CA VAL A 23 -6.05 -4.32 -14.29
C VAL A 23 -6.75 -5.41 -13.46
N LEU A 24 -7.33 -5.03 -12.33
CA LEU A 24 -8.06 -5.97 -11.47
C LEU A 24 -9.39 -6.37 -12.10
N LEU A 25 -10.14 -5.40 -12.65
CA LEU A 25 -11.48 -5.64 -13.20
C LEU A 25 -11.43 -6.58 -14.41
N LEU A 26 -10.53 -6.32 -15.36
CA LEU A 26 -10.34 -7.14 -16.55
C LEU A 26 -9.77 -8.51 -16.20
N THR A 27 -8.87 -8.60 -15.21
CA THR A 27 -8.36 -9.90 -14.75
C THR A 27 -9.48 -10.75 -14.17
N VAL A 28 -10.36 -10.15 -13.35
CA VAL A 28 -11.55 -10.83 -12.81
C VAL A 28 -12.47 -11.27 -13.94
N GLY A 29 -12.81 -10.37 -14.87
CA GLY A 29 -13.68 -10.69 -16.02
C GLY A 29 -13.12 -11.83 -16.87
N MET A 30 -11.83 -11.77 -17.21
CA MET A 30 -11.15 -12.84 -17.96
C MET A 30 -11.19 -14.16 -17.21
N LEU A 31 -10.96 -14.18 -15.90
CA LEU A 31 -11.03 -15.41 -15.11
C LEU A 31 -12.45 -15.93 -14.96
N GLU A 32 -13.48 -15.09 -15.04
CA GLU A 32 -14.88 -15.52 -15.00
C GLU A 32 -15.32 -16.14 -16.33
N GLU A 33 -14.99 -15.47 -17.43
CA GLU A 33 -15.42 -15.83 -18.79
C GLU A 33 -14.57 -16.97 -19.38
N GLU A 34 -13.24 -16.94 -19.18
CA GLU A 34 -12.31 -17.87 -19.84
C GLU A 34 -11.85 -18.98 -18.90
N ARG A 35 -12.51 -20.15 -19.01
CA ARG A 35 -12.19 -21.32 -18.19
C ARG A 35 -10.72 -21.73 -18.30
N GLU A 36 -10.15 -21.74 -19.51
CA GLU A 36 -8.78 -22.19 -19.72
C GLU A 36 -7.75 -21.32 -18.97
N VAL A 37 -7.96 -20.00 -18.97
CA VAL A 37 -7.11 -19.06 -18.22
C VAL A 37 -7.23 -19.32 -16.73
N ARG A 38 -8.46 -19.48 -16.23
CA ARG A 38 -8.72 -19.76 -14.82
C ARG A 38 -8.10 -21.07 -14.34
N GLU A 39 -8.24 -22.16 -15.11
CA GLU A 39 -7.63 -23.44 -14.76
C GLU A 39 -6.10 -23.37 -14.81
N ARG A 40 -5.51 -22.65 -15.77
CA ARG A 40 -4.06 -22.43 -15.82
C ARG A 40 -3.52 -21.76 -14.56
N VAL A 41 -4.22 -20.73 -14.07
CA VAL A 41 -3.84 -20.05 -12.82
C VAL A 41 -3.96 -20.99 -11.63
N ARG A 42 -5.04 -21.80 -11.56
CA ARG A 42 -5.26 -22.76 -10.48
C ARG A 42 -4.23 -23.88 -10.47
N ASP A 43 -3.82 -24.35 -11.63
CA ASP A 43 -2.78 -25.38 -11.79
C ASP A 43 -1.40 -24.84 -11.40
N GLN A 44 -1.11 -23.58 -11.75
CA GLN A 44 0.17 -22.95 -11.46
C GLN A 44 0.32 -22.58 -9.97
N TYR A 45 -0.74 -22.06 -9.35
CA TYR A 45 -0.71 -21.57 -7.98
C TYR A 45 -1.67 -22.36 -7.10
N ARG A 46 -1.09 -23.11 -6.17
CA ARG A 46 -1.82 -23.99 -5.26
C ARG A 46 -2.13 -23.35 -3.92
N TYR A 47 -1.14 -22.74 -3.28
CA TYR A 47 -1.24 -22.16 -1.95
C TYR A 47 -1.16 -20.65 -2.04
N PHE A 48 -2.08 -19.97 -1.35
CA PHE A 48 -2.11 -18.51 -1.29
C PHE A 48 -1.75 -18.05 0.12
N THR A 49 -0.91 -17.02 0.19
CA THR A 49 -0.67 -16.27 1.42
C THR A 49 -0.96 -14.81 1.14
N VAL A 50 -1.85 -14.22 1.93
CA VAL A 50 -2.25 -12.82 1.75
C VAL A 50 -1.94 -12.07 3.03
N ASP A 51 -1.00 -11.13 2.92
CA ASP A 51 -0.67 -10.19 3.99
C ASP A 51 -1.57 -8.96 3.93
N GLU A 52 -1.66 -8.22 5.03
CA GLU A 52 -2.48 -7.01 5.18
C GLU A 52 -3.96 -7.22 4.78
N TYR A 53 -4.52 -8.37 5.14
CA TYR A 53 -5.85 -8.80 4.70
C TYR A 53 -6.99 -7.89 5.17
N GLN A 54 -6.75 -7.06 6.20
CA GLN A 54 -7.70 -6.03 6.64
C GLN A 54 -7.97 -4.94 5.58
N ASP A 55 -7.02 -4.72 4.67
CA ASP A 55 -7.09 -3.65 3.67
C ASP A 55 -7.52 -4.17 2.27
N VAL A 56 -8.06 -5.40 2.20
CA VAL A 56 -8.55 -6.00 0.96
C VAL A 56 -9.85 -5.35 0.48
N SER A 57 -9.90 -4.98 -0.79
CA SER A 57 -11.11 -4.47 -1.45
C SER A 57 -12.02 -5.61 -1.95
N PRO A 58 -13.33 -5.37 -2.18
CA PRO A 58 -14.23 -6.38 -2.73
C PRO A 58 -13.75 -6.98 -4.06
N LEU A 59 -13.11 -6.19 -4.92
CA LEU A 59 -12.59 -6.65 -6.20
C LEU A 59 -11.37 -7.58 -6.02
N GLN A 60 -10.47 -7.24 -5.10
CA GLN A 60 -9.34 -8.08 -4.73
C GLN A 60 -9.80 -9.39 -4.09
N GLN A 61 -10.81 -9.35 -3.20
CA GLN A 61 -11.42 -10.56 -2.66
C GLN A 61 -12.01 -11.43 -3.76
N ARG A 62 -12.72 -10.83 -4.74
CA ARG A 62 -13.29 -11.58 -5.87
C ARG A 62 -12.21 -12.28 -6.70
N LEU A 63 -11.12 -11.58 -6.97
CA LEU A 63 -9.97 -12.14 -7.68
C LEU A 63 -9.38 -13.35 -6.93
N LEU A 64 -9.17 -13.20 -5.63
CA LEU A 64 -8.68 -14.29 -4.77
C LEU A 64 -9.62 -15.50 -4.75
N ASP A 65 -10.94 -15.27 -4.72
CA ASP A 65 -11.94 -16.32 -4.77
C ASP A 65 -11.91 -17.09 -6.11
N LEU A 66 -11.67 -16.40 -7.22
CA LEU A 66 -11.53 -17.02 -8.54
C LEU A 66 -10.26 -17.88 -8.62
N TRP A 67 -9.14 -17.36 -8.08
CA TRP A 67 -7.86 -18.08 -7.99
C TRP A 67 -7.94 -19.32 -7.11
N LEU A 68 -8.62 -19.24 -5.96
CA LEU A 68 -8.81 -20.40 -5.08
C LEU A 68 -9.80 -21.42 -5.65
N GLY A 69 -10.89 -20.95 -6.23
CA GLY A 69 -12.00 -21.80 -6.66
C GLY A 69 -12.67 -22.48 -5.48
N LYS A 70 -12.58 -23.81 -5.41
CA LYS A 70 -13.16 -24.62 -4.32
C LYS A 70 -12.12 -25.04 -3.26
N ARG A 71 -10.87 -24.58 -3.41
CA ARG A 71 -9.78 -24.92 -2.50
C ARG A 71 -9.83 -24.05 -1.27
N GLU A 72 -9.33 -24.60 -0.17
CA GLU A 72 -9.17 -23.91 1.12
C GLU A 72 -7.66 -23.73 1.44
N ASP A 73 -6.80 -23.84 0.42
CA ASP A 73 -5.34 -23.71 0.50
C ASP A 73 -4.92 -22.23 0.63
N ILE A 74 -5.40 -21.55 1.66
CA ILE A 74 -5.16 -20.12 1.91
C ILE A 74 -4.72 -19.86 3.35
N CYS A 75 -3.71 -19.02 3.49
CA CYS A 75 -3.30 -18.38 4.75
C CYS A 75 -3.50 -16.87 4.61
N VAL A 76 -4.14 -16.23 5.58
CA VAL A 76 -4.27 -14.77 5.63
C VAL A 76 -3.67 -14.23 6.91
N VAL A 77 -3.04 -13.06 6.80
CA VAL A 77 -2.47 -12.33 7.92
C VAL A 77 -3.04 -10.92 7.89
N GLY A 78 -3.40 -10.39 9.05
CA GLY A 78 -3.89 -9.03 9.15
C GLY A 78 -4.26 -8.64 10.58
N ASP A 79 -4.42 -7.34 10.79
CA ASP A 79 -4.83 -6.76 12.07
C ASP A 79 -6.00 -5.78 11.83
N PRO A 80 -7.21 -6.06 12.36
CA PRO A 80 -8.34 -5.17 12.15
C PRO A 80 -8.12 -3.76 12.72
N ALA A 81 -7.26 -3.58 13.73
CA ALA A 81 -6.92 -2.26 14.28
C ALA A 81 -6.03 -1.43 13.36
N GLN A 82 -5.43 -2.04 12.32
CA GLN A 82 -4.55 -1.39 11.35
C GLN A 82 -5.25 -1.06 10.02
N THR A 83 -6.58 -1.13 9.99
CA THR A 83 -7.35 -0.79 8.78
C THR A 83 -7.30 0.71 8.52
N ILE A 84 -6.55 1.14 7.50
CA ILE A 84 -6.38 2.57 7.16
C ILE A 84 -6.74 2.90 5.71
N TYR A 85 -7.00 1.90 4.85
CA TYR A 85 -7.32 2.11 3.43
C TYR A 85 -8.82 2.10 3.10
N SER A 86 -9.71 2.23 4.09
CA SER A 86 -11.17 2.22 3.84
C SER A 86 -11.65 3.31 2.88
N PHE A 87 -10.93 4.43 2.77
CA PHE A 87 -11.22 5.50 1.80
C PHE A 87 -11.03 5.04 0.34
N ALA A 88 -10.21 4.02 0.10
CA ALA A 88 -9.96 3.40 -1.19
C ALA A 88 -10.84 2.15 -1.43
N GLY A 89 -11.85 1.91 -0.57
CA GLY A 89 -12.79 0.80 -0.71
C GLY A 89 -12.37 -0.51 -0.04
N ALA A 90 -11.29 -0.50 0.74
CA ALA A 90 -10.89 -1.64 1.57
C ALA A 90 -11.92 -1.94 2.68
N SER A 91 -12.07 -3.22 3.03
CA SER A 91 -13.00 -3.65 4.07
C SER A 91 -12.39 -4.69 5.02
N PRO A 92 -12.32 -4.41 6.33
CA PRO A 92 -11.84 -5.38 7.32
C PRO A 92 -12.84 -6.52 7.55
N ALA A 93 -14.06 -6.41 7.00
CA ALA A 93 -15.07 -7.44 7.11
C ALA A 93 -14.62 -8.78 6.54
N PHE A 94 -13.73 -8.80 5.54
CA PHE A 94 -13.19 -10.05 5.00
C PHE A 94 -12.31 -10.78 6.01
N LEU A 95 -11.45 -10.05 6.74
CA LEU A 95 -10.65 -10.60 7.83
C LEU A 95 -11.53 -11.04 9.00
N LEU A 96 -12.45 -10.18 9.44
CA LEU A 96 -13.31 -10.45 10.61
C LEU A 96 -14.25 -11.63 10.40
N ASN A 97 -14.71 -11.87 9.16
CA ASN A 97 -15.60 -12.98 8.82
C ASN A 97 -14.86 -14.17 8.20
N PHE A 98 -13.53 -14.22 8.27
CA PHE A 98 -12.74 -15.26 7.61
C PHE A 98 -13.13 -16.67 8.08
N THR A 99 -13.31 -16.87 9.38
CA THR A 99 -13.72 -18.17 9.97
C THR A 99 -15.17 -18.54 9.66
N ALA A 100 -16.03 -17.58 9.32
CA ALA A 100 -17.37 -17.87 8.83
C ALA A 100 -17.32 -18.43 7.39
N LYS A 101 -16.37 -17.95 6.58
CA LYS A 101 -16.13 -18.45 5.21
C LYS A 101 -15.35 -19.77 5.19
N TYR A 102 -14.38 -19.92 6.08
CA TYR A 102 -13.54 -21.10 6.23
C TYR A 102 -13.67 -21.67 7.66
N PRO A 103 -14.71 -22.47 7.95
CA PRO A 103 -14.98 -22.98 9.29
C PRO A 103 -13.88 -23.87 9.86
N ASN A 104 -13.09 -24.50 8.99
CA ASN A 104 -11.97 -25.37 9.35
C ASN A 104 -10.63 -24.62 9.49
N ALA A 105 -10.63 -23.29 9.29
CA ALA A 105 -9.39 -22.51 9.38
C ALA A 105 -8.84 -22.50 10.80
N GLU A 106 -7.53 -22.76 10.91
CA GLU A 106 -6.81 -22.55 12.16
C GLU A 106 -6.62 -21.05 12.41
N VAL A 107 -6.93 -20.61 13.63
CA VAL A 107 -6.74 -19.21 14.04
C VAL A 107 -5.58 -19.12 15.01
N ILE A 108 -4.48 -18.55 14.55
CA ILE A 108 -3.30 -18.27 15.37
C ILE A 108 -3.30 -16.78 15.72
N ARG A 109 -3.27 -16.48 17.03
CA ARG A 109 -3.15 -15.10 17.53
C ARG A 109 -1.71 -14.85 18.00
N LEU A 110 -1.07 -13.84 17.44
CA LEU A 110 0.26 -13.40 17.85
C LEU A 110 0.10 -12.18 18.77
N SER A 111 0.22 -12.37 20.09
CA SER A 111 0.16 -11.25 21.04
C SER A 111 1.52 -10.63 21.34
N ALA A 112 2.63 -11.34 21.12
CA ALA A 112 3.95 -10.86 21.44
C ALA A 112 4.47 -9.86 20.39
N GLY A 113 4.76 -8.62 20.82
CA GLY A 113 5.38 -7.57 20.02
C GLY A 113 6.90 -7.63 20.09
N TYR A 114 7.54 -7.95 18.96
CA TYR A 114 9.01 -8.04 18.83
C TYR A 114 9.67 -6.74 18.36
N ARG A 115 8.88 -5.75 17.92
CA ARG A 115 9.41 -4.51 17.30
C ARG A 115 9.71 -3.39 18.32
N SER A 116 8.80 -3.20 19.27
CA SER A 116 8.76 -1.99 20.08
C SER A 116 9.08 -2.29 21.55
N THR A 117 9.50 -1.26 22.28
CA THR A 117 9.73 -1.33 23.73
C THR A 117 8.39 -1.44 24.49
N PRO A 118 8.39 -1.94 25.74
CA PRO A 118 7.22 -1.92 26.59
C PRO A 118 6.56 -0.54 26.71
N GLU A 119 7.34 0.54 26.75
CA GLU A 119 6.84 1.90 26.85
C GLU A 119 5.99 2.29 25.63
N ILE A 120 6.48 2.00 24.42
CA ILE A 120 5.75 2.26 23.17
C ILE A 120 4.50 1.39 23.08
N ILE A 121 4.62 0.08 23.39
CA ILE A 121 3.49 -0.87 23.31
C ILE A 121 2.39 -0.47 24.30
N ASN A 122 2.74 -0.11 25.53
CA ASN A 122 1.75 0.30 26.53
C ASN A 122 1.02 1.60 26.15
N THR A 123 1.72 2.55 25.54
CA THR A 123 1.09 3.75 24.98
C THR A 123 0.12 3.39 23.86
N ALA A 124 0.53 2.51 22.92
CA ALA A 124 -0.34 2.05 21.83
C ALA A 124 -1.59 1.32 22.35
N ASN A 125 -1.43 0.37 23.28
CA ASN A 125 -2.54 -0.36 23.90
C ASN A 125 -3.53 0.59 24.61
N THR A 126 -3.04 1.68 25.22
CA THR A 126 -3.92 2.68 25.85
C THR A 126 -4.80 3.40 24.81
N ILE A 127 -4.24 3.72 23.65
CA ILE A 127 -4.99 4.32 22.54
C ILE A 127 -6.02 3.31 22.00
N LEU A 128 -5.62 2.05 21.77
CA LEU A 128 -6.50 0.99 21.27
C LEU A 128 -7.70 0.74 22.21
N ARG A 129 -7.47 0.67 23.53
CA ARG A 129 -8.53 0.56 24.53
C ARG A 129 -9.53 1.71 24.44
N SER A 130 -9.04 2.94 24.30
CA SER A 130 -9.90 4.12 24.22
C SER A 130 -10.77 4.13 22.96
N ALA A 131 -10.29 3.52 21.88
CA ALA A 131 -11.00 3.41 20.61
C ALA A 131 -11.86 2.13 20.51
N ASN A 132 -11.78 1.22 21.49
CA ASN A 132 -12.39 -0.11 21.46
C ASN A 132 -12.01 -0.90 20.19
N LEU A 133 -10.72 -0.85 19.82
CA LEU A 133 -10.17 -1.46 18.61
C LEU A 133 -9.21 -2.61 18.92
N GLY A 134 -9.33 -3.70 18.17
CA GLY A 134 -8.32 -4.76 18.06
C GLY A 134 -8.02 -5.54 19.35
N HIS A 135 -6.82 -6.11 19.38
CA HIS A 135 -6.27 -6.85 20.50
C HIS A 135 -5.02 -6.14 21.03
N GLU A 136 -4.76 -6.28 22.33
CA GLU A 136 -3.56 -5.73 22.94
C GLU A 136 -2.34 -6.62 22.64
N LEU A 137 -1.17 -5.97 22.58
CA LEU A 137 0.11 -6.63 22.41
C LEU A 137 0.89 -6.70 23.73
N ASP A 138 1.57 -7.81 23.94
CA ASP A 138 2.52 -8.04 25.03
C ASP A 138 3.93 -7.64 24.58
N ALA A 139 4.63 -6.84 25.39
CA ALA A 139 6.01 -6.48 25.12
C ALA A 139 6.97 -7.53 25.67
N ILE A 140 7.88 -8.01 24.83
CA ILE A 140 8.91 -9.00 25.19
C ILE A 140 10.34 -8.47 25.07
N ASN A 141 10.48 -7.25 24.56
CA ASN A 141 11.75 -6.55 24.43
C ASN A 141 12.18 -5.91 25.74
N GLY A 142 13.46 -5.51 25.80
CA GLY A 142 13.97 -4.67 26.88
C GLY A 142 13.28 -3.31 26.96
N HIS A 143 13.35 -2.71 28.14
CA HIS A 143 12.84 -1.36 28.38
C HIS A 143 13.61 -0.31 27.58
N GLY A 144 12.91 0.74 27.15
CA GLY A 144 13.49 1.89 26.46
C GLY A 144 12.93 3.21 26.98
N GLU A 145 13.06 4.25 26.15
CA GLU A 145 12.55 5.57 26.49
C GLU A 145 11.02 5.66 26.33
N LYS A 146 10.40 6.51 27.15
CA LYS A 146 8.96 6.77 27.05
C LYS A 146 8.66 7.70 25.87
N PRO A 147 7.60 7.44 25.09
CA PRO A 147 7.13 8.39 24.09
C PRO A 147 6.87 9.78 24.70
N MET A 148 7.37 10.82 24.05
CA MET A 148 7.19 12.21 24.47
C MET A 148 6.24 12.94 23.52
N ALA A 149 5.33 13.74 24.08
CA ALA A 149 4.49 14.65 23.32
C ALA A 149 4.87 16.09 23.67
N LYS A 150 5.17 16.91 22.65
CA LYS A 150 5.55 18.31 22.81
C LYS A 150 4.79 19.16 21.81
N GLY A 151 4.17 20.24 22.30
CA GLY A 151 3.49 21.23 21.47
C GLY A 151 4.42 22.40 21.12
N TYR A 152 4.25 22.94 19.92
CA TYR A 152 4.98 24.09 19.39
C TYR A 152 3.99 25.17 18.94
N LYS A 153 4.41 26.44 18.90
CA LYS A 153 3.52 27.55 18.53
C LYS A 153 3.34 27.68 17.02
N SER A 154 4.25 27.11 16.24
CA SER A 154 4.20 27.12 14.78
C SER A 154 4.88 25.89 14.18
N GLN A 155 4.53 25.57 12.93
CA GLN A 155 5.20 24.51 12.16
C GLN A 155 6.70 24.79 11.96
N SER A 156 7.09 26.07 11.86
CA SER A 156 8.49 26.46 11.72
C SER A 156 9.28 26.17 13.00
N GLU A 157 8.70 26.47 14.17
CA GLU A 157 9.29 26.15 15.48
C GLU A 157 9.39 24.64 15.69
N GLU A 158 8.35 23.88 15.33
CA GLU A 158 8.37 22.41 15.36
C GLU A 158 9.48 21.84 14.47
N ALA A 159 9.60 22.32 13.23
CA ALA A 159 10.62 21.87 12.30
C ALA A 159 12.04 22.15 12.82
N GLN A 160 12.29 23.34 13.37
CA GLN A 160 13.59 23.68 13.96
C GLN A 160 13.93 22.83 15.19
N ALA A 161 12.92 22.54 16.02
CA ALA A 161 13.10 21.68 17.18
C ALA A 161 13.41 20.23 16.77
N LEU A 162 12.72 19.70 15.76
CA LEU A 162 12.99 18.37 15.19
C LEU A 162 14.38 18.29 14.56
N VAL A 163 14.79 19.30 13.79
CA VAL A 163 16.16 19.37 13.24
C VAL A 163 17.21 19.32 14.34
N SER A 164 16.99 20.05 15.45
CA SER A 164 17.92 20.07 16.58
C SER A 164 18.02 18.71 17.25
N LEU A 165 16.88 18.05 17.47
CA LEU A 165 16.81 16.70 18.04
C LEU A 165 17.56 15.68 17.15
N ILE A 166 17.29 15.69 15.84
CA ILE A 166 17.94 14.79 14.89
C ILE A 166 19.46 15.03 14.85
N LYS A 167 19.91 16.28 14.97
CA LYS A 167 21.36 16.57 15.06
C LYS A 167 21.99 15.99 16.31
N GLU A 168 21.30 16.06 17.44
CA GLU A 168 21.76 15.48 18.70
C GLU A 168 21.85 13.95 18.58
N ASP A 169 20.82 13.29 18.03
CA ASP A 169 20.80 11.84 17.81
C ASP A 169 21.91 11.37 16.87
N VAL A 170 22.09 12.07 15.74
CA VAL A 170 23.15 11.77 14.75
C VAL A 170 24.54 12.02 15.35
N ALA A 171 24.72 13.09 16.12
CA ALA A 171 25.97 13.34 16.85
C ALA A 171 26.22 12.29 17.94
N GLY A 172 25.16 11.70 18.50
CA GLY A 172 25.19 10.56 19.41
C GLY A 172 25.51 9.21 18.73
N GLY A 173 25.61 9.19 17.39
CA GLY A 173 25.99 8.02 16.60
C GLY A 173 24.83 7.28 15.95
N LEU A 174 23.59 7.77 16.06
CA LEU A 174 22.44 7.18 15.36
C LEU A 174 22.54 7.47 13.85
N ALA A 175 22.30 6.47 13.02
CA ALA A 175 22.32 6.67 11.58
C ALA A 175 21.04 7.37 11.11
N THR A 176 21.13 8.25 10.12
CA THR A 176 19.96 8.99 9.60
C THR A 176 18.87 8.07 9.04
N ASN A 177 19.23 6.88 8.56
CA ASN A 177 18.30 5.85 8.06
C ASN A 177 17.58 5.07 9.18
N GLU A 178 17.94 5.27 10.44
CA GLU A 178 17.23 4.74 11.61
C GLU A 178 16.17 5.71 12.13
N ILE A 179 16.10 6.92 11.56
CA ILE A 179 15.15 7.97 11.94
C ILE A 179 14.07 8.08 10.86
N ALA A 180 12.80 8.04 11.29
CA ALA A 180 11.66 8.24 10.41
C ALA A 180 10.75 9.35 10.94
N ILE A 181 10.33 10.25 10.05
CA ILE A 181 9.34 11.29 10.35
C ILE A 181 8.03 10.93 9.64
N LEU A 182 6.94 10.83 10.42
CA LEU A 182 5.60 10.52 9.93
C LEU A 182 4.71 11.75 10.12
N THR A 183 4.06 12.19 9.04
CA THR A 183 3.09 13.30 9.07
C THR A 183 1.73 12.83 8.57
N ARG A 184 0.67 13.60 8.86
CA ARG A 184 -0.68 13.29 8.38
C ARG A 184 -0.85 13.64 6.90
N THR A 185 -0.20 14.72 6.44
CA THR A 185 -0.29 15.19 5.06
C THR A 185 1.09 15.45 4.47
N ASN A 186 1.18 15.34 3.13
CA ASN A 186 2.41 15.60 2.39
C ASN A 186 2.87 17.06 2.48
N SER A 187 1.94 18.01 2.66
CA SER A 187 2.28 19.43 2.83
C SER A 187 3.13 19.71 4.08
N GLN A 188 2.98 18.90 5.13
CA GLN A 188 3.81 19.01 6.33
C GLN A 188 5.25 18.53 6.08
N LEU A 189 5.44 17.58 5.16
CA LEU A 189 6.77 17.08 4.81
C LEU A 189 7.60 18.14 4.07
N GLU A 190 6.98 18.97 3.23
CA GLU A 190 7.70 20.00 2.48
C GLU A 190 8.39 21.03 3.39
N VAL A 191 7.74 21.40 4.50
CA VAL A 191 8.30 22.31 5.51
C VAL A 191 9.49 21.66 6.23
N LEU A 192 9.37 20.37 6.54
CA LEU A 192 10.42 19.61 7.24
C LEU A 192 11.62 19.31 6.35
N GLU A 193 11.41 18.90 5.09
CA GLU A 193 12.45 18.70 4.08
C GLU A 193 13.28 19.97 3.89
N SER A 194 12.62 21.11 3.72
CA SER A 194 13.31 22.40 3.60
C SER A 194 14.18 22.72 4.84
N ALA A 195 13.70 22.38 6.04
CA ALA A 195 14.43 22.62 7.28
C ALA A 195 15.62 21.65 7.46
N LEU A 196 15.46 20.37 7.09
CA LEU A 196 16.52 19.36 7.11
C LEU A 196 17.62 19.68 6.09
N ASP A 197 17.23 20.07 4.87
CA ASP A 197 18.15 20.48 3.80
C ASP A 197 18.97 21.70 4.21
N ALA A 198 18.32 22.74 4.76
CA ALA A 198 19.00 23.93 5.28
C ALA A 198 19.97 23.60 6.42
N ALA A 199 19.70 22.51 7.15
CA ALA A 199 20.52 22.03 8.24
C ALA A 199 21.65 21.08 7.81
N GLY A 200 21.70 20.70 6.52
CA GLY A 200 22.66 19.77 5.95
C GLY A 200 22.43 18.30 6.32
N ILE A 201 21.20 17.93 6.68
CA ILE A 201 20.85 16.57 7.10
C ILE A 201 20.31 15.80 5.91
N GLU A 202 20.97 14.69 5.57
CA GLU A 202 20.52 13.79 4.51
C GLU A 202 19.13 13.23 4.83
N ASN A 203 18.19 13.40 3.92
CA ASN A 203 16.81 12.97 4.08
C ASN A 203 16.25 12.46 2.75
N GLN A 204 15.20 11.64 2.83
CA GLN A 204 14.50 11.10 1.68
C GLN A 204 12.99 11.16 1.90
N ILE A 205 12.30 11.95 1.08
CA ILE A 205 10.84 11.85 1.00
C ILE A 205 10.46 10.65 0.11
N ARG A 206 9.71 9.71 0.69
CA ARG A 206 9.00 8.67 -0.08
C ARG A 206 7.79 9.26 -0.80
N ASN A 207 8.03 10.01 -1.87
CA ASN A 207 6.97 10.46 -2.78
C ASN A 207 7.24 9.92 -4.20
N SER A 208 6.74 8.72 -4.46
CA SER A 208 6.90 7.99 -5.74
C SER A 208 6.35 8.76 -6.94
N GLU A 209 5.46 9.74 -6.74
CA GLU A 209 4.84 10.52 -7.81
C GLU A 209 5.76 11.58 -8.42
N ARG A 210 6.71 12.15 -7.66
CA ARG A 210 7.44 13.35 -8.12
C ARG A 210 8.43 13.09 -9.26
N PHE A 211 8.93 11.85 -9.45
CA PHE A 211 9.86 11.54 -10.55
C PHE A 211 9.12 11.31 -11.88
N PHE A 212 8.13 10.41 -11.88
CA PHE A 212 7.37 10.06 -13.08
C PHE A 212 6.46 11.19 -13.58
N ASN A 213 6.16 12.17 -12.73
CA ASN A 213 5.39 13.35 -13.12
C ASN A 213 6.22 14.49 -13.70
N ARG A 214 7.56 14.39 -13.72
CA ARG A 214 8.41 15.42 -14.35
C ARG A 214 8.07 15.51 -15.84
N PRO A 215 7.88 16.72 -16.40
CA PRO A 215 7.51 16.88 -17.82
C PRO A 215 8.42 16.10 -18.77
N GLN A 216 9.74 16.13 -18.54
CA GLN A 216 10.72 15.42 -19.35
C GLN A 216 10.56 13.89 -19.26
N VAL A 217 10.27 13.37 -18.07
CA VAL A 217 10.07 11.94 -17.85
C VAL A 217 8.76 11.49 -18.51
N ARG A 218 7.69 12.28 -18.38
CA ARG A 218 6.41 12.02 -19.06
C ARG A 218 6.54 12.04 -20.57
N GLU A 219 7.32 12.96 -21.13
CA GLU A 219 7.57 13.05 -22.56
C GLU A 219 8.30 11.83 -23.09
N ILE A 220 9.36 11.39 -22.40
CA ILE A 220 10.12 10.18 -22.75
C ILE A 220 9.23 8.93 -22.63
N ILE A 221 8.49 8.78 -21.53
CA ILE A 221 7.55 7.66 -21.35
C ILE A 221 6.47 7.68 -22.45
N GLY A 222 5.98 8.86 -22.81
CA GLY A 222 5.04 9.04 -23.92
C GLY A 222 5.63 8.57 -25.24
N ALA A 223 6.87 8.98 -25.56
CA ALA A 223 7.56 8.54 -26.77
C ALA A 223 7.78 7.01 -26.82
N ILE A 224 8.19 6.41 -25.69
CA ILE A 224 8.36 4.94 -25.57
C ILE A 224 7.02 4.23 -25.75
N ARG A 225 5.95 4.70 -25.08
CA ARG A 225 4.61 4.12 -25.21
C ARG A 225 4.12 4.20 -26.65
N SER A 226 4.24 5.36 -27.29
CA SER A 226 3.88 5.53 -28.70
C SER A 226 4.65 4.57 -29.60
N ALA A 227 5.97 4.43 -29.45
CA ALA A 227 6.76 3.48 -30.23
C ALA A 227 6.32 2.02 -30.03
N SER A 228 5.97 1.62 -28.80
CA SER A 228 5.50 0.27 -28.48
C SER A 228 4.11 -0.04 -29.03
N VAL A 229 3.22 0.95 -29.10
CA VAL A 229 1.87 0.80 -29.70
C VAL A 229 1.96 0.81 -31.23
N TYR A 230 2.84 1.60 -31.82
CA TYR A 230 3.03 1.67 -33.28
C TYR A 230 3.55 0.37 -33.90
N GLN A 231 4.36 -0.41 -33.18
CA GLN A 231 4.81 -1.73 -33.68
C GLN A 231 3.66 -2.73 -33.88
N ASN A 232 2.55 -2.59 -33.15
CA ASN A 232 1.36 -3.42 -33.32
C ASN A 232 0.42 -2.93 -34.44
N LEU A 233 0.56 -1.70 -34.93
CA LEU A 233 -0.22 -1.20 -36.09
C LEU A 233 0.44 -1.52 -37.44
N ILE A 234 1.77 -1.69 -37.48
CA ILE A 234 2.50 -1.98 -38.73
C ILE A 234 2.60 -3.51 -38.99
N GLY A 235 2.29 -4.34 -37.99
CA GLY A 235 2.32 -5.81 -38.10
C GLY A 235 1.26 -6.47 -38.99
N SER A 236 0.34 -5.73 -39.60
CA SER A 236 -0.68 -6.29 -40.52
C SER A 236 -0.52 -5.87 -41.99
N LEU A 237 0.60 -5.25 -42.37
CA LEU A 237 0.89 -4.87 -43.75
C LEU A 237 2.29 -5.34 -44.14
N THR A 238 2.37 -6.61 -44.54
CA THR A 238 3.26 -7.21 -45.58
C THR A 238 3.75 -8.60 -45.19
N CYS A 239 3.02 -9.64 -45.61
CA CYS A 239 3.64 -10.88 -46.09
C CYS A 239 2.63 -11.61 -46.98
N GLU A 240 2.60 -11.21 -48.25
CA GLU A 240 2.14 -12.06 -49.34
C GLU A 240 3.22 -12.02 -50.44
N ILE A 241 3.53 -13.21 -50.96
CA ILE A 241 4.35 -13.55 -52.15
C ILE A 241 5.87 -13.57 -51.86
N VAL A 242 6.60 -14.70 -51.80
CA VAL A 242 6.54 -16.03 -52.44
C VAL A 242 6.81 -17.14 -51.43
#